data_AF-A0A3D5XAI2-F1
#
_entry.id   AF-A0A3D5XAI2-F1
#
_cell.length_a   1.000
_cell.length_b   1.000
_cell.length_c   1.000
_cell.angle_alpha   90.00
_cell.angle_beta   90.00
_cell.angle_gamma   90.00
#
_symmetry.space_group_name_H-M   'P 1'
#
loop_
_entity.id
_entity.type
_entity.pdbx_description
1 polymer ?
#
loop_
_entity_poly.entity_id
_entity_poly.type
_entity_poly.pdbx_seq_one_letter_code
_entity_poly.pdbx_strand_id
1 'polypeptide(L)'
;NYFRALYGPHPLENGFLTKNRFITYIVVTGLLALMAGLAITYLVGLQTLWLLIPGLFFLLFYTWPLKYYGLGEISVVLVWGPLMIGGSYFVVTGGEWSSWVALVSLVYALGPTTVLLGKHADKLEADKAKNIHTIPVLIGEKASRYSIIVLWVIQYALVAFFVIMGQLGPAVLLVLLSIPKFIQMSKVMAKKRPLVAPDGKEGAGWPLYLVSRAFVFNRSFGTLFLLGLIADIIILKFF
;
A
#
# COMPACT_ATOMS: atom_id res chain seq x y z
N ASN A 1 3.48 -24.38 -6.17
CA ASN A 1 3.56 -23.58 -4.92
C ASN A 1 2.13 -23.10 -4.56
N TYR A 2 1.33 -23.92 -3.87
CA TYR A 2 -0.16 -23.84 -3.83
C TYR A 2 -0.73 -22.45 -3.51
N PHE A 3 -0.12 -21.71 -2.59
CA PHE A 3 -0.68 -20.43 -2.12
C PHE A 3 -0.62 -19.28 -3.14
N ARG A 4 0.25 -19.33 -4.16
CA ARG A 4 0.38 -18.24 -5.15
C ARG A 4 -0.77 -18.21 -6.16
N ALA A 5 -1.32 -19.36 -6.52
CA ALA A 5 -2.44 -19.46 -7.47
C ALA A 5 -3.80 -19.13 -6.82
N LEU A 6 -3.88 -19.10 -5.47
CA LEU A 6 -5.12 -18.76 -4.75
C LEU A 6 -5.52 -17.28 -4.88
N TYR A 7 -4.59 -16.41 -5.28
CA TYR A 7 -4.85 -14.97 -5.47
C TYR A 7 -5.38 -14.61 -6.85
N GLY A 8 -5.38 -15.57 -7.78
CA GLY A 8 -5.66 -15.33 -9.19
C GLY A 8 -4.63 -16.02 -10.09
N PRO A 9 -4.77 -15.83 -11.41
CA PRO A 9 -3.90 -16.48 -12.38
C PRO A 9 -2.44 -16.04 -12.20
N HIS A 10 -1.54 -17.00 -11.96
CA HIS A 10 -0.10 -16.73 -11.88
C HIS A 10 0.56 -17.08 -13.22
N PRO A 11 1.16 -16.11 -13.96
CA PRO A 11 1.60 -16.32 -15.34
C PRO A 11 2.58 -17.49 -15.54
N LEU A 12 3.53 -17.67 -14.62
CA LEU A 12 4.48 -18.79 -14.68
C LEU A 12 3.91 -20.12 -14.16
N GLU A 13 3.32 -20.17 -12.96
CA GLU A 13 2.78 -21.41 -12.38
C GLU A 13 1.64 -22.01 -13.22
N ASN A 14 0.83 -21.17 -13.88
CA ASN A 14 -0.27 -21.62 -14.75
C ASN A 14 0.15 -21.82 -16.22
N GLY A 15 1.45 -21.65 -16.54
CA GLY A 15 1.97 -21.87 -17.90
C GLY A 15 1.56 -20.84 -18.96
N PHE A 16 0.97 -19.70 -18.57
CA PHE A 16 0.62 -18.64 -19.51
C PHE A 16 1.83 -17.95 -20.14
N LEU A 17 2.97 -17.95 -19.44
CA LEU A 17 4.24 -17.42 -19.93
C LEU A 17 5.38 -18.38 -19.65
N THR A 18 6.32 -18.48 -20.59
CA THR A 18 7.61 -19.14 -20.35
C THR A 18 8.52 -18.23 -19.53
N LYS A 19 9.49 -18.82 -18.81
CA LYS A 19 10.48 -18.07 -18.02
C LYS A 19 11.23 -17.03 -18.87
N ASN A 20 11.64 -17.40 -20.08
CA ASN A 20 12.37 -16.51 -20.98
C ASN A 20 11.51 -15.29 -21.38
N ARG A 21 10.24 -15.52 -21.76
CA ARG A 21 9.32 -14.42 -22.07
C ARG A 21 9.12 -13.51 -20.86
N PHE A 22 8.95 -14.09 -19.67
CA PHE A 22 8.77 -13.31 -18.44
C PHE A 22 9.98 -12.43 -18.12
N ILE A 23 11.21 -12.95 -18.33
CA ILE A 23 12.44 -12.16 -18.20
C ILE A 23 12.48 -11.03 -19.24
N THR A 24 12.13 -11.29 -20.49
CA THR A 24 12.04 -10.24 -21.52
C THR A 24 11.08 -9.13 -21.10
N TYR A 25 9.91 -9.48 -20.56
CA TYR A 25 8.96 -8.49 -20.02
C TYR A 25 9.58 -7.65 -18.90
N ILE A 26 10.26 -8.26 -17.94
CA ILE A 26 10.94 -7.55 -16.85
C ILE A 26 11.98 -6.57 -17.41
N VAL A 27 12.84 -7.04 -18.33
CA VAL A 27 13.91 -6.21 -18.90
C VAL A 27 13.34 -5.06 -19.71
N VAL A 28 12.40 -5.32 -20.62
CA VAL A 28 11.82 -4.28 -21.48
C VAL A 28 11.08 -3.23 -20.64
N THR A 29 10.21 -3.66 -19.72
CA THR A 29 9.47 -2.70 -18.86
C THR A 29 10.39 -1.95 -17.90
N GLY A 30 11.41 -2.62 -17.36
CA GLY A 30 12.43 -1.99 -16.52
C GLY A 30 13.26 -0.94 -17.27
N LEU A 31 13.67 -1.22 -18.51
CA LEU A 31 14.39 -0.27 -19.36
C LEU A 31 13.51 0.92 -19.74
N LEU A 32 12.24 0.69 -20.08
CA LEU A 32 11.29 1.79 -20.35
C LEU A 32 11.11 2.69 -19.12
N ALA A 33 10.95 2.10 -17.94
CA ALA A 33 10.85 2.85 -16.69
C ALA A 33 12.14 3.65 -16.39
N LEU A 34 13.31 3.06 -16.62
CA LEU A 34 14.60 3.74 -16.45
C LEU A 34 14.75 4.91 -17.44
N MET A 35 14.41 4.71 -18.71
CA MET A 35 14.46 5.77 -19.72
C MET A 35 13.52 6.93 -19.36
N ALA A 36 12.31 6.64 -18.88
CA ALA A 36 11.39 7.67 -18.39
C ALA A 36 11.97 8.42 -17.19
N GLY A 37 12.56 7.71 -16.22
CA GLY A 37 13.22 8.32 -15.06
C GLY A 37 14.41 9.21 -15.45
N LEU A 38 15.22 8.79 -16.42
CA LEU A 38 16.34 9.58 -16.95
C LEU A 38 15.85 10.80 -17.73
N ALA A 39 14.78 10.67 -18.53
CA ALA A 39 14.17 11.80 -19.21
C ALA A 39 13.63 12.84 -18.21
N ILE A 40 12.95 12.40 -17.14
CA ILE A 40 12.52 13.31 -16.07
C ILE A 40 13.73 13.97 -15.39
N THR A 41 14.80 13.22 -15.13
CA THR A 41 16.03 13.77 -14.54
C THR A 41 16.66 14.84 -15.44
N TYR A 42 16.62 14.66 -16.76
CA TYR A 42 17.07 15.67 -17.71
C TYR A 42 16.20 16.92 -17.70
N LEU A 43 14.88 16.78 -17.60
CA LEU A 43 13.92 17.89 -17.65
C LEU A 43 13.85 18.69 -16.34
N VAL A 44 13.91 18.00 -15.19
CA VAL A 44 13.74 18.61 -13.85
C VAL A 44 15.09 18.91 -13.19
N GLY A 45 16.11 18.10 -13.47
CA GLY A 45 17.46 18.23 -12.93
C GLY A 45 17.94 17.02 -12.14
N LEU A 46 19.26 17.02 -11.86
CA LEU A 46 19.97 15.90 -11.21
C LEU A 46 19.44 15.55 -9.82
N GLN A 47 18.76 16.46 -9.15
CA GLN A 47 18.12 16.21 -7.86
C GLN A 47 17.05 15.10 -7.94
N THR A 48 16.46 14.85 -9.12
CA THR A 48 15.56 13.72 -9.35
C THR A 48 16.20 12.37 -9.03
N LEU A 49 17.53 12.26 -9.10
CA LEU A 49 18.25 11.04 -8.75
C LEU A 49 18.04 10.61 -7.29
N TRP A 50 17.76 11.55 -6.38
CA TRP A 50 17.41 11.27 -4.98
C TRP A 50 16.11 10.45 -4.85
N LEU A 51 15.26 10.44 -5.88
CA LEU A 51 14.01 9.65 -5.93
C LEU A 51 14.19 8.42 -6.82
N LEU A 52 14.87 8.56 -7.96
CA LEU A 52 15.09 7.48 -8.92
C LEU A 52 15.91 6.33 -8.31
N ILE A 53 17.02 6.65 -7.63
CA ILE A 53 17.92 5.63 -7.07
C ILE A 53 17.22 4.80 -5.99
N PRO A 54 16.55 5.39 -4.98
CA PRO A 54 15.75 4.60 -4.03
C PRO A 54 14.61 3.83 -4.70
N GLY A 55 13.95 4.41 -5.71
CA GLY A 55 12.91 3.71 -6.49
C GLY A 55 13.43 2.44 -7.16
N LEU A 56 14.59 2.52 -7.83
CA LEU A 56 15.27 1.37 -8.43
C LEU A 56 15.72 0.36 -7.38
N PHE A 57 16.23 0.83 -6.24
CA PHE A 57 16.59 -0.03 -5.12
C PHE A 57 15.38 -0.85 -4.65
N PHE A 58 14.25 -0.20 -4.37
CA PHE A 58 13.05 -0.94 -3.94
C PHE A 58 12.49 -1.84 -5.05
N LEU A 59 12.52 -1.42 -6.31
CA LEU A 59 12.08 -2.25 -7.44
C LEU A 59 12.82 -3.61 -7.48
N LEU A 60 14.14 -3.58 -7.31
CA LEU A 60 14.99 -4.77 -7.38
C LEU A 60 14.98 -5.57 -6.07
N PHE A 61 15.12 -4.88 -4.93
CA PHE A 61 15.42 -5.52 -3.65
C PHE A 61 14.20 -5.80 -2.77
N TYR A 62 13.00 -5.31 -3.13
CA TYR A 62 11.77 -5.56 -2.36
C TYR A 62 11.46 -7.04 -2.23
N THR A 63 11.52 -7.79 -3.34
CA THR A 63 11.18 -9.23 -3.34
C THR A 63 12.25 -10.03 -2.59
N TRP A 64 13.51 -9.71 -2.81
CA TRP A 64 14.66 -10.25 -2.09
C TRP A 64 15.77 -9.20 -2.06
N PRO A 65 16.39 -8.89 -0.90
CA PRO A 65 16.22 -9.59 0.38
C PRO A 65 15.25 -8.91 1.35
N LEU A 66 14.75 -7.69 1.07
CA LEU A 66 14.07 -6.84 2.07
C LEU A 66 12.89 -7.55 2.75
N LYS A 67 12.02 -8.18 1.96
CA LYS A 67 10.88 -8.94 2.49
C LYS A 67 11.30 -10.10 3.40
N TYR A 68 12.44 -10.74 3.15
CA TYR A 68 12.93 -11.86 3.95
C TYR A 68 13.42 -11.44 5.33
N TYR A 69 13.78 -10.16 5.48
CA TYR A 69 14.23 -9.55 6.72
C TYR A 69 13.17 -8.67 7.40
N GLY A 70 11.89 -8.80 7.04
CA GLY A 70 10.81 -8.04 7.67
C GLY A 70 10.72 -6.57 7.26
N LEU A 71 11.47 -6.16 6.24
CA LEU A 71 11.47 -4.78 5.73
C LEU A 71 10.42 -4.56 4.63
N GLY A 72 9.61 -5.57 4.32
CA GLY A 72 8.60 -5.51 3.26
C GLY A 72 7.55 -4.43 3.50
N GLU A 73 6.97 -4.38 4.69
CA GLU A 73 5.93 -3.41 5.06
C GLU A 73 6.49 -1.97 5.11
N ILE A 74 7.70 -1.78 5.63
CA ILE A 74 8.39 -0.48 5.65
C ILE A 74 8.63 0.00 4.20
N SER A 75 9.07 -0.91 3.33
CA SER A 75 9.27 -0.61 1.91
C SER A 75 7.97 -0.15 1.25
N VAL A 76 6.83 -0.77 1.59
CA VAL A 76 5.52 -0.35 1.06
C VAL A 76 5.17 1.06 1.50
N VAL A 77 5.37 1.42 2.78
CA VAL A 77 5.12 2.79 3.26
C VAL A 77 5.97 3.81 2.50
N LEU A 78 7.27 3.54 2.33
CA LEU A 78 8.19 4.46 1.65
C LEU A 78 7.87 4.60 0.16
N VAL A 79 7.58 3.50 -0.52
CA VAL A 79 7.28 3.49 -1.96
C VAL A 79 5.93 4.15 -2.23
N TRP A 80 4.86 3.71 -1.56
CA TRP A 80 3.51 4.23 -1.80
C TRP A 80 3.26 5.62 -1.21
N GLY A 81 4.09 6.05 -0.26
CA GLY A 81 4.03 7.38 0.33
C GLY A 81 5.01 8.35 -0.33
N PRO A 82 6.10 8.72 0.36
CA PRO A 82 6.94 9.85 -0.02
C PRO A 82 7.61 9.68 -1.38
N LEU A 83 8.01 8.46 -1.77
CA LEU A 83 8.64 8.25 -3.08
C LEU A 83 7.64 8.46 -4.23
N MET A 84 6.45 7.87 -4.15
CA MET A 84 5.47 7.97 -5.22
C MET A 84 4.75 9.31 -5.22
N ILE A 85 4.15 9.73 -4.11
CA ILE A 85 3.34 10.96 -4.06
C ILE A 85 4.24 12.20 -3.92
N GLY A 86 5.19 12.18 -2.97
CA GLY A 86 6.14 13.29 -2.80
C GLY A 86 7.03 13.45 -4.03
N GLY A 87 7.51 12.34 -4.60
CA GLY A 87 8.28 12.37 -5.85
C GLY A 87 7.47 12.84 -7.06
N SER A 88 6.19 12.47 -7.18
CA SER A 88 5.32 13.01 -8.23
C SER A 88 5.14 14.52 -8.09
N TYR A 89 4.92 15.01 -6.86
CA TYR A 89 4.84 16.44 -6.61
C TYR A 89 6.13 17.15 -7.01
N PHE A 90 7.28 16.67 -6.54
CA PHE A 90 8.59 17.21 -6.88
C PHE A 90 8.81 17.34 -8.39
N VAL A 91 8.45 16.30 -9.16
CA VAL A 91 8.61 16.33 -10.62
C VAL A 91 7.66 17.33 -11.27
N VAL A 92 6.39 17.36 -10.86
CA VAL A 92 5.36 18.23 -11.45
C VAL A 92 5.59 19.71 -11.13
N THR A 93 6.19 20.03 -9.98
CA THR A 93 6.55 21.40 -9.59
C THR A 93 7.89 21.88 -10.17
N GLY A 94 8.58 21.05 -10.96
CA GLY A 94 9.86 21.43 -11.56
C GLY A 94 11.04 21.37 -10.58
N GLY A 95 10.97 20.53 -9.55
CA GLY A 95 12.07 20.25 -8.63
C GLY A 95 11.86 20.74 -7.21
N GLU A 96 10.63 21.13 -6.83
CA GLU A 96 10.36 21.58 -5.46
C GLU A 96 9.89 20.44 -4.56
N TRP A 97 10.72 20.08 -3.58
CA TRP A 97 10.35 19.11 -2.57
C TRP A 97 9.45 19.73 -1.50
N SER A 98 8.35 19.04 -1.16
CA SER A 98 7.48 19.41 -0.05
C SER A 98 7.43 18.31 1.00
N SER A 99 7.99 18.59 2.18
CA SER A 99 7.88 17.71 3.35
C SER A 99 6.44 17.53 3.79
N TRP A 100 5.58 18.54 3.60
CA TRP A 100 4.15 18.40 3.89
C TRP A 100 3.47 17.40 2.97
N VAL A 101 3.75 17.46 1.65
CA VAL A 101 3.19 16.48 0.70
C VAL A 101 3.72 15.07 0.98
N ALA A 102 5.00 14.95 1.33
CA ALA A 102 5.59 13.69 1.76
C ALA A 102 4.91 13.12 3.02
N LEU A 103 4.54 13.96 3.98
CA LEU A 103 3.80 13.54 5.18
C LEU A 103 2.33 13.22 4.86
N VAL A 104 1.64 14.03 4.05
CA VAL A 104 0.26 13.79 3.59
C VAL A 104 0.16 12.45 2.86
N SER A 105 1.19 12.07 2.10
CA SER A 105 1.24 10.79 1.40
C SER A 105 1.06 9.56 2.31
N LEU A 106 1.39 9.69 3.60
CA LEU A 106 1.23 8.61 4.58
C LEU A 106 -0.24 8.24 4.77
N VAL A 107 -1.19 9.19 4.62
CA VAL A 107 -2.63 8.91 4.66
C VAL A 107 -2.99 7.80 3.67
N TYR A 108 -2.43 7.86 2.47
CA TYR A 108 -2.64 6.85 1.44
C TYR A 108 -1.74 5.62 1.66
N ALA A 109 -0.45 5.80 1.95
CA ALA A 109 0.52 4.71 2.06
C ALA A 109 0.18 3.66 3.14
N LEU A 110 -0.49 4.07 4.22
CA LEU A 110 -0.95 3.15 5.26
C LEU A 110 -2.00 2.16 4.75
N GLY A 111 -2.75 2.50 3.69
CA GLY A 111 -3.77 1.62 3.15
C GLY A 111 -3.20 0.35 2.52
N PRO A 112 -2.36 0.43 1.48
CA PRO A 112 -1.63 -0.71 0.93
C PRO A 112 -0.81 -1.45 1.99
N THR A 113 -0.26 -0.76 2.99
CA THR A 113 0.48 -1.37 4.10
C THR A 113 -0.41 -2.28 4.96
N THR A 114 -1.62 -1.86 5.31
CA THR A 114 -2.56 -2.71 6.06
C THR A 114 -3.08 -3.88 5.24
N VAL A 115 -3.24 -3.71 3.92
CA VAL A 115 -3.54 -4.81 2.99
C VAL A 115 -2.39 -5.83 2.98
N LEU A 116 -1.14 -5.37 2.92
CA LEU A 116 0.03 -6.25 2.96
C LEU A 116 0.15 -7.00 4.31
N LEU A 117 -0.06 -6.31 5.43
CA LEU A 117 -0.11 -6.93 6.75
C LEU A 117 -1.17 -8.01 6.82
N GLY A 118 -2.39 -7.74 6.33
CA GLY A 118 -3.45 -8.74 6.27
C GLY A 118 -3.07 -9.94 5.42
N LYS A 119 -2.42 -9.69 4.27
CA LYS A 119 -1.96 -10.74 3.36
C LYS A 119 -0.91 -11.64 4.00
N HIS A 120 0.06 -11.06 4.71
CA HIS A 120 1.12 -11.79 5.37
C HIS A 120 0.59 -12.54 6.61
N ALA A 121 -0.36 -11.95 7.34
CA ALA A 121 -1.04 -12.61 8.45
C ALA A 121 -1.90 -13.81 7.99
N ASP A 122 -2.57 -13.73 6.83
CA ASP A 122 -3.33 -14.86 6.26
C ASP A 122 -2.45 -16.08 5.90
N LYS A 123 -1.15 -15.88 5.67
CA LYS A 123 -0.20 -16.93 5.27
C LYS A 123 0.94 -17.14 6.25
N LEU A 124 0.74 -16.74 7.51
CA LEU A 124 1.78 -16.74 8.54
C LEU A 124 2.55 -18.07 8.60
N GLU A 125 1.83 -19.20 8.70
CA GLU A 125 2.46 -20.53 8.76
C GLU A 125 3.26 -20.88 7.50
N ALA A 126 2.75 -20.50 6.32
CA ALA A 126 3.41 -20.78 5.05
C ALA A 126 4.67 -19.92 4.83
N ASP A 127 4.68 -18.68 5.30
CA ASP A 127 5.86 -17.81 5.30
C ASP A 127 6.90 -18.31 6.33
N LYS A 128 6.45 -18.71 7.53
CA LYS A 128 7.31 -19.28 8.58
C LYS A 128 8.01 -20.56 8.11
N ALA A 129 7.28 -21.48 7.49
CA ALA A 129 7.84 -22.71 6.92
C ALA A 129 8.88 -22.47 5.81
N LYS A 130 8.93 -21.26 5.23
CA LYS A 130 9.88 -20.87 4.18
C LYS A 130 11.00 -19.95 4.69
N ASN A 131 11.13 -19.76 6.00
CA ASN A 131 12.08 -18.84 6.62
C ASN A 131 11.93 -17.39 6.09
N ILE A 132 10.70 -16.95 5.85
CA ILE A 132 10.39 -15.56 5.45
C ILE A 132 9.92 -14.80 6.70
N HIS A 133 10.70 -13.82 7.15
CA HIS A 133 10.46 -13.10 8.41
C HIS A 133 9.66 -11.81 8.19
N THR A 134 8.48 -11.87 7.56
CA THR A 134 7.61 -10.68 7.44
C THR A 134 7.19 -10.15 8.81
N ILE A 135 6.75 -8.89 8.90
CA ILE A 135 6.29 -8.33 10.19
C ILE A 135 5.28 -9.25 10.87
N PRO A 136 4.24 -9.79 10.18
CA PRO A 136 3.31 -10.71 10.83
C PRO A 136 3.90 -12.01 11.36
N VAL A 137 4.96 -12.53 10.73
CA VAL A 137 5.69 -13.70 11.26
C VAL A 137 6.45 -13.34 12.53
N LEU A 138 7.02 -12.13 12.60
CA LEU A 138 7.79 -11.66 13.76
C LEU A 138 6.90 -11.32 14.97
N ILE A 139 5.77 -10.64 14.75
CA ILE A 139 4.90 -10.16 15.84
C ILE A 139 3.72 -11.09 16.14
N GLY A 140 3.44 -12.04 15.26
CA GLY A 140 2.32 -12.99 15.37
C GLY A 140 0.99 -12.46 14.83
N GLU A 141 0.04 -13.38 14.63
CA GLU A 141 -1.28 -13.11 14.03
C GLU A 141 -2.10 -12.09 14.82
N LYS A 142 -2.17 -12.22 16.15
CA LYS A 142 -2.93 -11.30 17.01
C LYS A 142 -2.39 -9.88 16.89
N ALA A 143 -1.09 -9.67 17.09
CA ALA A 143 -0.50 -8.34 17.01
C ALA A 143 -0.67 -7.75 15.60
N SER A 144 -0.53 -8.56 14.55
CA SER A 144 -0.75 -8.11 13.17
C SER A 144 -2.17 -7.56 12.94
N ARG A 145 -3.19 -8.25 13.46
CA ARG A 145 -4.58 -7.78 13.34
C ARG A 145 -4.80 -6.45 14.07
N TYR A 146 -4.25 -6.29 15.27
CA TYR A 146 -4.35 -5.03 16.01
C TYR A 146 -3.54 -3.91 15.35
N SER A 147 -2.35 -4.19 14.80
CA SER A 147 -1.56 -3.22 14.03
C SER A 147 -2.35 -2.69 12.83
N ILE A 148 -3.11 -3.54 12.14
CA ILE A 148 -4.00 -3.11 11.05
C ILE A 148 -5.05 -2.10 11.54
N ILE A 149 -5.73 -2.40 12.66
CA ILE A 149 -6.73 -1.48 13.25
C ILE A 149 -6.08 -0.16 13.65
N VAL A 150 -4.92 -0.22 14.32
CA VAL A 150 -4.17 0.98 14.75
C VAL A 150 -3.78 1.84 13.56
N LEU A 151 -3.29 1.24 12.47
CA LEU A 151 -2.93 1.99 11.26
C LEU A 151 -4.15 2.66 10.61
N TRP A 152 -5.34 2.06 10.63
CA TRP A 152 -6.56 2.72 10.17
C TRP A 152 -6.95 3.90 11.05
N VAL A 153 -6.81 3.77 12.37
CA VAL A 153 -7.01 4.90 13.30
C VAL A 153 -6.02 6.02 13.00
N ILE A 154 -4.75 5.68 12.75
CA ILE A 154 -3.73 6.65 12.36
C ILE A 154 -4.09 7.33 11.03
N GLN A 155 -4.68 6.62 10.05
CA GLN A 155 -5.14 7.27 8.81
C GLN A 155 -6.18 8.37 9.09
N TYR A 156 -7.16 8.12 9.96
CA TYR A 156 -8.11 9.16 10.37
C TYR A 156 -7.43 10.31 11.12
N ALA A 157 -6.52 9.98 12.05
CA ALA A 157 -5.79 10.98 12.83
C ALA A 157 -4.91 11.87 11.95
N LEU A 158 -4.24 11.30 10.94
CA LEU A 158 -3.46 12.04 9.96
C LEU A 158 -4.34 12.99 9.15
N VAL A 159 -5.51 12.54 8.67
CA VAL A 159 -6.44 13.42 7.95
C VAL A 159 -6.88 14.59 8.83
N ALA A 160 -7.31 14.31 10.07
CA ALA A 160 -7.71 15.35 11.02
C ALA A 160 -6.55 16.33 11.31
N PHE A 161 -5.34 15.80 11.52
CA PHE A 161 -4.14 16.59 11.73
C PHE A 161 -3.86 17.53 10.55
N PHE A 162 -3.88 17.04 9.31
CA PHE A 162 -3.62 17.89 8.14
C PHE A 162 -4.71 18.93 7.89
N VAL A 163 -5.96 18.65 8.25
CA VAL A 163 -7.04 19.65 8.21
C VAL A 163 -6.83 20.74 9.26
N ILE A 164 -6.49 20.37 10.50
CA ILE A 164 -6.20 21.32 11.58
C ILE A 164 -4.99 22.21 11.23
N MET A 165 -3.96 21.62 10.62
CA MET A 165 -2.76 22.35 10.20
C MET A 165 -2.94 23.16 8.90
N GLY A 166 -4.15 23.16 8.31
CA GLY A 166 -4.45 23.87 7.07
C GLY A 166 -3.71 23.33 5.84
N GLN A 167 -3.18 22.11 5.90
CA GLN A 167 -2.48 21.46 4.78
C GLN A 167 -3.45 20.73 3.83
N LEU A 168 -4.64 20.39 4.31
CA LEU A 168 -5.76 19.89 3.53
C LEU A 168 -7.00 20.70 3.92
N GLY A 169 -7.88 21.04 2.98
CA GLY A 169 -9.13 21.70 3.31
C GLY A 169 -10.17 20.71 3.85
N PRO A 170 -11.25 21.23 4.47
CA PRO A 170 -12.17 20.42 5.27
C PRO A 170 -12.95 19.37 4.46
N ALA A 171 -13.00 19.48 3.12
CA ALA A 171 -13.70 18.51 2.28
C ALA A 171 -13.12 17.09 2.40
N VAL A 172 -11.84 16.92 2.76
CA VAL A 172 -11.25 15.60 2.99
C VAL A 172 -11.85 14.86 4.20
N LEU A 173 -12.58 15.56 5.09
CA LEU A 173 -13.32 14.93 6.19
C LEU A 173 -14.47 14.02 5.71
N LEU A 174 -14.76 13.99 4.41
CA LEU A 174 -15.59 12.94 3.79
C LEU A 174 -15.11 11.52 4.15
N VAL A 175 -13.82 11.33 4.47
CA VAL A 175 -13.32 10.04 4.97
C VAL A 175 -14.10 9.53 6.18
N LEU A 176 -14.70 10.40 7.01
CA LEU A 176 -15.49 10.00 8.18
C LEU A 176 -16.73 9.17 7.80
N LEU A 177 -17.21 9.27 6.55
CA LEU A 177 -18.28 8.39 6.04
C LEU A 177 -17.84 6.92 5.94
N SER A 178 -16.55 6.61 6.03
CA SER A 178 -16.05 5.23 6.13
C SER A 178 -16.08 4.66 7.55
N ILE A 179 -16.46 5.43 8.58
CA ILE A 179 -16.53 4.96 9.98
C ILE A 179 -17.39 3.69 10.16
N PRO A 180 -18.59 3.57 9.56
CA PRO A 180 -19.36 2.33 9.65
C PRO A 180 -18.58 1.12 9.12
N LYS A 181 -17.80 1.31 8.05
CA LYS A 181 -16.96 0.25 7.49
C LYS A 181 -15.75 -0.05 8.38
N PHE A 182 -15.11 0.97 8.94
CA PHE A 182 -14.06 0.81 9.95
C PHE A 182 -14.55 -0.05 11.12
N ILE A 183 -15.70 0.28 11.71
CA ILE A 183 -16.27 -0.48 12.83
C ILE A 183 -16.56 -1.93 12.42
N GLN A 184 -17.17 -2.12 11.25
CA GLN A 184 -17.49 -3.46 10.74
C GLN A 184 -16.23 -4.31 10.57
N MET A 185 -15.19 -3.78 9.91
CA MET A 185 -13.97 -4.54 9.63
C MET A 185 -13.12 -4.72 10.91
N SER A 186 -13.09 -3.74 11.81
CA SER A 186 -12.38 -3.82 13.09
C SER A 186 -12.98 -4.87 14.02
N LYS A 187 -14.31 -5.05 14.04
CA LYS A 187 -14.96 -6.14 14.79
C LYS A 187 -14.51 -7.52 14.31
N VAL A 188 -14.32 -7.69 13.01
CA VAL A 188 -13.81 -8.94 12.43
C VAL A 188 -12.32 -9.10 12.77
N MET A 189 -11.54 -8.05 12.56
CA MET A 189 -10.10 -8.01 12.89
C MET A 189 -9.83 -8.19 14.38
N ALA A 190 -10.76 -7.91 15.29
CA ALA A 190 -10.57 -8.16 16.73
C ALA A 190 -10.67 -9.65 17.09
N LYS A 191 -11.31 -10.48 16.26
CA LYS A 191 -11.45 -11.93 16.49
C LYS A 191 -10.30 -12.72 15.87
N LYS A 192 -9.90 -13.82 16.51
CA LYS A 192 -8.89 -14.75 15.97
C LYS A 192 -9.33 -15.24 14.59
N ARG A 193 -8.40 -15.27 13.63
CA ARG A 193 -8.66 -15.83 12.31
C ARG A 193 -9.16 -17.28 12.44
N PRO A 194 -10.29 -17.63 11.82
CA PRO A 194 -10.83 -18.98 11.87
C PRO A 194 -9.92 -19.95 11.11
N LEU A 195 -9.88 -21.21 11.55
CA LEU A 195 -9.06 -22.26 10.94
C LEU A 195 -9.67 -22.80 9.65
N VAL A 196 -10.99 -22.75 9.54
CA VAL A 196 -11.80 -23.17 8.39
C VAL A 196 -12.61 -21.99 7.87
N ALA A 197 -13.09 -22.09 6.64
CA ALA A 197 -13.93 -21.06 6.04
C ALA A 197 -15.22 -20.87 6.87
N PRO A 198 -15.51 -19.64 7.35
CA PRO A 198 -16.77 -19.35 8.01
C PRO A 198 -17.94 -19.41 7.03
N ASP A 199 -19.13 -19.73 7.53
CA ASP A 199 -20.35 -19.73 6.73
C ASP A 199 -20.82 -18.32 6.35
N GLY A 200 -21.59 -18.25 5.26
CA GLY A 200 -22.26 -17.04 4.80
C GLY A 200 -21.30 -15.90 4.44
N LYS A 201 -21.68 -14.65 4.78
CA LYS A 201 -20.92 -13.45 4.40
C LYS A 201 -19.56 -13.33 5.10
N GLU A 202 -19.37 -14.00 6.23
CA GLU A 202 -18.07 -14.01 6.92
C GLU A 202 -17.02 -14.85 6.18
N GLY A 203 -17.44 -15.86 5.40
CA GLY A 203 -16.58 -16.62 4.50
C GLY A 203 -16.18 -15.87 3.22
N ALA A 204 -16.82 -14.74 2.92
CA ALA A 204 -16.55 -14.01 1.69
C ALA A 204 -15.09 -13.53 1.64
N GLY A 205 -14.38 -14.00 0.61
CA GLY A 205 -12.95 -13.74 0.40
C GLY A 205 -12.02 -14.83 0.92
N TRP A 206 -12.51 -15.97 1.43
CA TRP A 206 -11.66 -17.10 1.79
C TRP A 206 -10.82 -17.61 0.60
N PRO A 207 -9.55 -18.04 0.79
CA PRO A 207 -8.76 -18.07 2.03
C PRO A 207 -8.11 -16.74 2.42
N LEU A 208 -8.34 -15.69 1.64
CA LEU A 208 -7.83 -14.33 1.77
C LEU A 208 -8.61 -13.51 2.82
N TYR A 209 -8.74 -14.08 4.01
CA TYR A 209 -9.65 -13.60 5.05
C TYR A 209 -9.28 -12.21 5.57
N LEU A 210 -8.09 -12.01 6.14
CA LEU A 210 -7.68 -10.73 6.72
C LEU A 210 -7.39 -9.68 5.64
N VAL A 211 -6.72 -10.07 4.56
CA VAL A 211 -6.42 -9.14 3.45
C VAL A 211 -7.70 -8.60 2.81
N SER A 212 -8.75 -9.41 2.66
CA SER A 212 -10.01 -8.94 2.07
C SER A 212 -10.68 -7.89 2.94
N ARG A 213 -10.66 -8.02 4.26
CA ARG A 213 -11.22 -7.01 5.18
C ARG A 213 -10.45 -5.71 5.12
N ALA A 214 -9.12 -5.80 5.06
CA ALA A 214 -8.29 -4.62 4.87
C ALA A 214 -8.54 -3.95 3.52
N PHE A 215 -8.71 -4.72 2.45
CA PHE A 215 -9.05 -4.17 1.14
C PHE A 215 -10.41 -3.46 1.14
N VAL A 216 -11.44 -4.06 1.74
CA VAL A 216 -12.78 -3.48 1.80
C VAL A 216 -12.79 -2.14 2.56
N PHE A 217 -12.10 -2.05 3.70
CA PHE A 217 -11.95 -0.78 4.41
C PHE A 217 -11.20 0.25 3.56
N ASN A 218 -10.02 -0.11 3.06
CA ASN A 218 -9.16 0.82 2.32
C ASN A 218 -9.76 1.32 1.02
N ARG A 219 -10.54 0.47 0.33
CA ARG A 219 -11.31 0.91 -0.84
C ARG A 219 -12.31 2.00 -0.45
N SER A 220 -13.05 1.81 0.64
CA SER A 220 -14.00 2.82 1.12
C SER A 220 -13.30 4.11 1.55
N PHE A 221 -12.29 4.01 2.41
CA PHE A 221 -11.54 5.15 2.92
C PHE A 221 -10.82 5.91 1.80
N GLY A 222 -10.07 5.19 0.95
CA GLY A 222 -9.29 5.77 -0.13
C GLY A 222 -10.15 6.44 -1.20
N THR A 223 -11.30 5.85 -1.55
CA THR A 223 -12.25 6.50 -2.47
C THR A 223 -12.81 7.79 -1.87
N LEU A 224 -13.22 7.79 -0.61
CA LEU A 224 -13.71 9.00 0.06
C LEU A 224 -12.62 10.06 0.21
N PHE A 225 -11.38 9.65 0.49
CA PHE A 225 -10.25 10.57 0.56
C PHE A 225 -9.98 11.24 -0.78
N LEU A 226 -9.95 10.47 -1.87
CA LEU A 226 -9.80 11.00 -3.23
C LEU A 226 -10.94 11.94 -3.61
N LEU A 227 -12.19 11.56 -3.33
CA LEU A 227 -13.35 12.42 -3.58
C LEU A 227 -13.28 13.71 -2.76
N GLY A 228 -12.82 13.61 -1.50
CA GLY A 228 -12.55 14.76 -0.64
C GLY A 228 -11.51 15.70 -1.23
N LEU A 229 -10.37 15.18 -1.71
CA LEU A 229 -9.33 15.98 -2.36
C LEU A 229 -9.84 16.67 -3.63
N ILE A 230 -10.62 15.97 -4.45
CA ILE A 230 -11.23 16.55 -5.66
C ILE A 230 -12.21 17.68 -5.29
N ALA A 231 -13.08 17.44 -4.31
CA ALA A 231 -14.02 18.44 -3.83
C ALA A 231 -13.29 19.67 -3.25
N ASP A 232 -12.20 19.45 -2.53
CA ASP A 232 -11.38 20.52 -1.95
C ASP A 232 -10.78 21.41 -3.04
N ILE A 233 -10.20 20.82 -4.08
CA ILE A 233 -9.65 21.55 -5.24
C ILE A 233 -10.75 22.33 -5.97
N ILE A 234 -11.94 21.76 -6.12
CA ILE A 234 -13.08 22.45 -6.74
C ILE A 234 -13.48 23.65 -5.88
N ILE A 235 -13.64 23.48 -4.57
CA ILE A 235 -14.00 24.57 -3.66
C ILE A 235 -12.96 25.69 -3.73
N LEU A 236 -11.67 25.37 -3.59
CA LEU A 236 -10.57 26.34 -3.66
C LEU A 236 -10.49 27.12 -4.98
N LYS A 237 -10.94 26.53 -6.08
CA LYS A 237 -10.86 27.16 -7.41
C LYS A 237 -12.06 28.05 -7.73
N PHE A 238 -13.22 27.76 -7.15
CA PHE A 238 -14.49 28.41 -7.51
C PHE A 238 -15.06 29.32 -6.41
N PHE A 239 -14.58 29.23 -5.18
CA PHE A 239 -14.99 30.02 -4.02
C PHE A 239 -13.79 30.55 -3.26
#